data_AF-A0A3D6CJ69-F1
#
_entry.id   AF-A0A3D6CJ69-F1
#
_cell.length_a   1.000
_cell.length_b   1.000
_cell.length_c   1.000
_cell.angle_alpha   90.00
_cell.angle_beta   90.00
_cell.angle_gamma   90.00
#
_symmetry.space_group_name_H-M   'P 1'
#
loop_
_entity.id
_entity.type
_entity.pdbx_description
1 polymer ?
#
loop_
_entity_poly.entity_id
_entity_poly.type
_entity_poly.pdbx_seq_one_letter_code
_entity_poly.pdbx_strand_id
1 'polypeptide(L)'
;MNQSKLLMSAVLVLHLNLFSQETTPVQELDTIVIKSTRIDLPFKENSRTITVITSEDIKNSAATNVADILQQVAGVDIRRRGTGGGQADLYIRGGGFDQTLVLIDGIKMDDAQTGHHTMNAALPIEVIERIEIIKG
;
A
#
# COMPACT_ATOMS: atom_id res chain seq x y z
N MET A 1 -39.34 -59.93 -4.78
CA MET A 1 -38.32 -59.41 -3.85
C MET A 1 -37.08 -59.10 -4.69
N ASN A 2 -36.56 -57.91 -4.98
CA ASN A 2 -36.79 -56.52 -4.55
C ASN A 2 -36.04 -55.58 -5.54
N GLN A 3 -36.48 -55.46 -6.81
CA GLN A 3 -35.83 -54.56 -7.80
C GLN A 3 -35.75 -53.10 -7.30
N SER A 4 -36.79 -52.66 -6.58
CA SER A 4 -36.83 -51.33 -5.95
C SER A 4 -35.83 -51.17 -4.80
N LYS A 5 -35.53 -52.24 -4.03
CA LYS A 5 -34.52 -52.15 -2.96
C LYS A 5 -33.09 -52.21 -3.51
N LEU A 6 -32.88 -52.84 -4.66
CA LEU A 6 -31.59 -52.83 -5.35
C LEU A 6 -31.24 -51.42 -5.86
N LEU A 7 -32.21 -50.76 -6.50
CA LEU A 7 -32.11 -49.35 -6.93
C LEU A 7 -31.91 -48.39 -5.76
N MET A 8 -32.62 -48.60 -4.64
CA MET A 8 -32.44 -47.79 -3.43
C MET A 8 -31.02 -47.94 -2.84
N SER A 9 -30.44 -49.15 -2.87
CA SER A 9 -29.08 -49.38 -2.38
C SER A 9 -28.01 -48.75 -3.29
N ALA A 10 -28.23 -48.74 -4.61
CA ALA A 10 -27.31 -48.13 -5.56
C ALA A 10 -27.27 -46.60 -5.42
N VAL A 11 -28.42 -45.98 -5.14
CA VAL A 11 -28.49 -44.54 -4.83
C VAL A 11 -27.76 -44.23 -3.52
N LEU A 12 -27.87 -45.09 -2.50
CA LEU A 12 -27.20 -44.90 -1.21
C LEU A 12 -25.66 -44.95 -1.33
N VAL A 13 -25.13 -45.83 -2.19
CA VAL A 13 -23.68 -45.96 -2.43
C VAL A 13 -23.11 -44.76 -3.21
N LEU A 14 -23.89 -44.13 -4.09
CA LEU A 14 -23.46 -42.94 -4.83
C LEU A 14 -23.27 -41.70 -3.92
N HIS A 15 -24.01 -41.61 -2.80
CA HIS A 15 -23.93 -40.47 -1.88
C HIS A 15 -22.73 -40.52 -0.93
N LEU A 16 -22.01 -41.65 -0.85
CA LEU A 16 -20.86 -41.82 0.06
C LEU A 16 -19.55 -41.24 -0.48
N ASN A 17 -19.50 -40.83 -1.75
CA ASN A 17 -18.28 -40.28 -2.37
C ASN A 17 -18.15 -38.74 -2.22
N LEU A 18 -18.97 -38.12 -1.37
CA LEU A 18 -19.11 -36.66 -1.31
C LEU A 18 -18.46 -36.01 -0.09
N PHE A 19 -17.28 -36.47 0.37
CA PHE A 19 -16.51 -35.72 1.36
C PHE A 19 -15.00 -35.92 1.16
N SER A 20 -14.37 -34.97 0.48
CA SER A 20 -12.96 -34.67 0.67
C SER A 20 -12.76 -33.17 0.43
N GLN A 21 -12.82 -32.40 1.50
CA GLN A 21 -12.41 -31.00 1.48
C GLN A 21 -11.01 -30.95 2.10
N GLU A 22 -9.98 -30.84 1.26
CA GLU A 22 -8.63 -30.56 1.77
C GLU A 22 -8.66 -29.21 2.47
N THR A 23 -8.37 -29.23 3.76
CA THR A 23 -8.25 -28.02 4.57
C THR A 23 -6.90 -27.42 4.22
N THR A 24 -6.87 -26.42 3.34
CA THR A 24 -5.64 -25.69 3.04
C THR A 24 -5.08 -25.13 4.36
N PRO A 25 -3.86 -25.51 4.78
CA PRO A 25 -3.29 -25.00 6.01
C PRO A 25 -3.17 -23.48 5.89
N VAL A 26 -3.71 -22.76 6.88
CA VAL A 26 -3.57 -21.30 6.98
C VAL A 26 -2.09 -21.00 7.18
N GLN A 27 -1.46 -20.45 6.16
CA GLN A 27 -0.05 -20.07 6.20
C GLN A 27 0.05 -18.75 6.96
N GLU A 28 0.46 -18.80 8.22
CA GLU A 28 0.77 -17.59 8.99
C GLU A 28 2.02 -16.94 8.41
N LEU A 29 1.87 -15.71 7.93
CA LEU A 29 2.96 -14.90 7.39
C LEU A 29 3.74 -14.24 8.54
N ASP A 30 5.07 -14.21 8.42
CA ASP A 30 5.93 -13.51 9.36
C ASP A 30 5.64 -12.00 9.40
N THR A 31 5.66 -11.42 10.60
CA THR A 31 5.38 -9.99 10.81
C THR A 31 6.64 -9.16 10.55
N ILE A 32 6.56 -8.19 9.62
CA ILE A 32 7.63 -7.24 9.35
C ILE A 32 7.46 -6.02 10.26
N VAL A 33 8.49 -5.70 11.06
CA VAL A 33 8.51 -4.51 11.94
C VAL A 33 9.20 -3.37 11.19
N ILE A 34 8.45 -2.32 10.86
CA ILE A 34 8.99 -1.09 10.24
C ILE A 34 9.40 -0.15 11.37
N LYS A 35 10.69 0.16 11.45
CA LYS A 35 11.24 1.11 12.43
C LYS A 35 10.92 2.53 11.99
N SER A 36 9.85 3.12 12.55
CA SER A 36 9.64 4.57 12.52
C SER A 36 10.29 5.20 13.75
N THR A 37 11.00 6.31 13.59
CA THR A 37 11.85 7.00 14.59
C THR A 37 11.15 7.39 15.90
N ARG A 38 9.85 7.06 16.12
CA ARG A 38 9.16 7.40 17.37
C ARG A 38 8.48 6.27 18.12
N ILE A 39 8.03 5.15 17.53
CA ILE A 39 7.38 4.07 18.30
C ILE A 39 7.49 2.72 17.55
N ASP A 40 8.12 1.73 18.17
CA ASP A 40 8.12 0.32 17.74
C ASP A 40 6.78 -0.34 18.15
N LEU A 41 5.76 -0.20 17.31
CA LEU A 41 4.50 -0.95 17.46
C LEU A 41 4.49 -2.11 16.46
N PRO A 42 4.12 -3.35 16.88
CA PRO A 42 3.86 -4.44 15.94
C PRO A 42 2.86 -4.00 14.88
N PHE A 43 3.13 -4.28 13.61
CA PHE A 43 2.32 -3.84 12.45
C PHE A 43 0.80 -4.10 12.59
N LYS A 44 0.44 -5.13 13.38
CA LYS A 44 -0.93 -5.56 13.64
C LYS A 44 -1.78 -4.57 14.47
N GLU A 45 -1.17 -3.61 15.18
CA GLU A 45 -1.90 -2.67 16.06
C GLU A 45 -2.04 -1.25 15.51
N ASN A 46 -1.65 -0.99 14.25
CA ASN A 46 -1.79 0.33 13.67
C ASN A 46 -3.11 0.45 12.88
N SER A 47 -4.01 1.34 13.30
CA SER A 47 -5.27 1.64 12.57
C SER A 47 -5.05 2.44 11.28
N ARG A 48 -3.80 2.81 10.97
CA ARG A 48 -3.43 3.63 9.81
C ARG A 48 -3.03 2.76 8.63
N THR A 49 -3.45 3.17 7.43
CA THR A 49 -3.01 2.51 6.20
C THR A 49 -1.63 3.00 5.82
N ILE A 50 -0.64 2.10 5.85
CA ILE A 50 0.74 2.41 5.47
C ILE A 50 1.03 1.76 4.11
N THR A 51 1.65 2.52 3.22
CA THR A 51 2.18 2.03 1.94
C THR A 51 3.67 2.34 1.91
N VAL A 52 4.48 1.33 1.61
CA VAL A 52 5.93 1.45 1.46
C VAL A 52 6.27 1.22 0.00
N ILE A 53 7.01 2.14 -0.59
CA ILE A 53 7.57 2.03 -1.94
C ILE A 53 9.07 1.89 -1.77
N THR A 54 9.63 0.75 -2.16
CA THR A 54 11.05 0.45 -2.00
C THR A 54 11.86 1.04 -3.16
N SER A 55 13.18 1.15 -3.00
CA SER A 55 14.08 1.54 -4.10
C SER A 55 13.94 0.64 -5.32
N GLU A 56 13.58 -0.64 -5.13
CA GLU A 56 13.37 -1.59 -6.23
C GLU A 56 12.09 -1.26 -7.00
N ASP A 57 11.00 -0.92 -6.30
CA ASP A 57 9.76 -0.46 -6.92
C ASP A 57 9.99 0.83 -7.71
N ILE A 58 10.80 1.76 -7.18
CA ILE A 58 11.16 3.01 -7.84
C ILE A 58 11.94 2.73 -9.13
N LYS A 59 12.96 1.87 -9.09
CA LYS A 59 13.78 1.50 -10.26
C LYS A 59 12.98 0.81 -11.36
N ASN A 60 11.99 0.01 -10.97
CA ASN A 60 11.11 -0.68 -11.91
C ASN A 60 9.95 0.20 -12.41
N SER A 61 9.81 1.42 -11.89
CA SER A 61 8.82 2.39 -12.35
C SER A 61 9.34 3.24 -13.52
N ALA A 62 8.43 3.77 -14.34
CA ALA A 62 8.75 4.77 -15.35
C ALA A 62 8.77 6.21 -14.80
N ALA A 63 8.73 6.37 -13.48
CA ALA A 63 8.69 7.68 -12.84
C ALA A 63 10.04 8.39 -12.95
N THR A 64 10.01 9.72 -13.08
CA THR A 64 11.23 10.54 -13.19
C THR A 64 11.48 11.41 -11.96
N ASN A 65 10.48 11.53 -11.10
CA ASN A 65 10.51 12.35 -9.90
C ASN A 65 9.54 11.78 -8.85
N VAL A 66 9.68 12.23 -7.60
CA VAL A 66 8.86 11.77 -6.46
C VAL A 66 7.36 11.99 -6.69
N ALA A 67 6.98 13.12 -7.30
CA ALA A 67 5.57 13.40 -7.58
C ALA A 67 4.95 12.39 -8.56
N ASP A 68 5.69 11.91 -9.55
CA ASP A 68 5.22 10.85 -10.47
C ASP A 68 5.01 9.52 -9.73
N ILE A 69 5.94 9.16 -8.82
CA ILE A 69 5.83 7.95 -7.99
C ILE A 69 4.58 8.05 -7.11
N LEU A 70 4.41 9.16 -6.41
CA LEU A 70 3.30 9.37 -5.49
C LEU A 70 1.94 9.40 -6.19
N GLN A 71 1.89 9.89 -7.43
CA GLN A 71 0.66 9.93 -8.23
C GLN A 71 0.13 8.54 -8.60
N GLN A 72 0.96 7.50 -8.53
CA GLN A 72 0.55 6.11 -8.75
C GLN A 72 -0.12 5.48 -7.52
N VAL A 73 -0.07 6.15 -6.37
CA VAL A 73 -0.55 5.59 -5.11
C VAL A 73 -2.03 5.90 -4.91
N ALA A 74 -2.84 4.86 -4.69
CA ALA A 74 -4.25 5.02 -4.44
C ALA A 74 -4.53 5.90 -3.20
N GLY A 75 -5.39 6.89 -3.39
CA GLY A 75 -5.78 7.87 -2.36
C GLY A 75 -4.80 9.03 -2.19
N VAL A 76 -3.79 9.13 -3.05
CA VAL A 76 -2.89 10.29 -3.17
C VAL A 76 -3.26 11.07 -4.43
N ASP A 77 -3.44 12.38 -4.31
CA ASP A 77 -3.63 13.30 -5.43
C ASP A 77 -2.47 14.31 -5.44
N ILE A 78 -1.87 14.51 -6.61
CA ILE A 78 -0.76 15.44 -6.82
C ILE A 78 -1.21 16.50 -7.81
N ARG A 79 -1.28 17.74 -7.36
CA ARG A 79 -1.67 18.88 -8.21
C ARG A 79 -0.47 19.74 -8.51
N ARG A 80 -0.10 19.82 -9.78
CA ARG A 80 1.08 20.55 -10.25
C ARG A 80 0.68 21.90 -10.85
N ARG A 81 1.46 22.93 -10.59
CA ARG A 81 1.33 24.25 -11.20
C ARG A 81 2.52 24.50 -12.13
N GLY A 82 2.22 24.83 -13.39
CA GLY A 82 3.23 25.06 -14.42
C GLY A 82 3.79 23.77 -15.05
N THR A 83 4.69 23.95 -16.02
CA THR A 83 5.38 22.84 -16.70
C THR A 83 6.68 22.46 -15.97
N GLY A 84 7.12 21.21 -16.10
CA GLY A 84 8.47 20.79 -15.65
C GLY A 84 8.67 20.60 -14.15
N GLY A 85 7.61 20.41 -13.36
CA GLY A 85 7.76 20.18 -11.92
C GLY A 85 7.93 21.48 -11.11
N GLY A 86 7.23 22.54 -11.51
CA GLY A 86 6.96 23.68 -10.64
C GLY A 86 6.23 23.29 -9.35
N GLN A 87 5.68 24.27 -8.63
CA GLN A 87 5.03 24.01 -7.33
C GLN A 87 3.97 22.91 -7.44
N ALA A 88 4.12 21.86 -6.63
CA ALA A 88 3.19 20.74 -6.58
C ALA A 88 2.65 20.56 -5.17
N ASP A 89 1.37 20.30 -5.08
CA ASP A 89 0.63 20.13 -3.83
C ASP A 89 0.20 18.67 -3.69
N LEU A 90 0.47 18.11 -2.51
CA LEU A 90 0.14 16.75 -2.13
C LEU A 90 -1.20 16.75 -1.37
N TYR A 91 -2.09 15.85 -1.74
CA TYR A 91 -3.37 15.64 -1.09
C TYR A 91 -3.52 14.16 -0.77
N ILE A 92 -4.06 13.84 0.39
CA ILE A 92 -4.30 12.46 0.81
C ILE A 92 -5.75 12.32 1.26
N ARG A 93 -6.50 11.37 0.69
CA ARG A 93 -7.90 11.08 1.02
C ARG A 93 -8.82 12.33 1.01
N GLY A 94 -8.56 13.27 0.10
CA GLY A 94 -9.33 14.52 -0.03
C GLY A 94 -8.96 15.63 0.95
N GLY A 95 -8.01 15.39 1.87
CA GLY A 95 -7.42 16.42 2.72
C GLY A 95 -6.47 17.33 1.94
N GLY A 96 -6.42 18.60 2.34
CA GLY A 96 -5.59 19.65 1.73
C GLY A 96 -4.10 19.45 1.94
N PHE A 97 -3.27 20.20 1.21
CA PHE A 97 -1.80 20.20 1.38
C PHE A 97 -1.38 20.66 2.78
N ASP A 98 -2.16 21.53 3.40
CA ASP A 98 -1.99 22.02 4.77
C ASP A 98 -2.31 20.95 5.83
N GLN A 99 -2.93 19.85 5.41
CA GLN A 99 -3.26 18.69 6.25
C GLN A 99 -2.32 17.51 6.01
N THR A 100 -1.29 17.69 5.18
CA THR A 100 -0.24 16.69 4.95
C THR A 100 1.08 17.10 5.59
N LEU A 101 1.97 16.13 5.78
CA LEU A 101 3.32 16.33 6.28
C LEU A 101 4.29 15.59 5.38
N VAL A 102 5.25 16.32 4.81
CA VAL A 102 6.32 15.75 4.00
C VAL A 102 7.63 15.85 4.78
N LEU A 103 8.29 14.70 4.95
CA LEU A 103 9.56 14.59 5.63
C LEU A 103 10.59 13.93 4.70
N ILE A 104 11.81 14.47 4.69
CA ILE A 104 12.99 13.80 4.15
C ILE A 104 13.95 13.57 5.31
N ASP A 105 14.30 12.31 5.57
CA ASP A 105 15.16 11.93 6.71
C ASP A 105 14.70 12.52 8.06
N GLY A 106 13.38 12.67 8.23
CA GLY A 106 12.76 13.25 9.42
C GLY A 106 12.73 14.78 9.47
N ILE A 107 13.27 15.48 8.46
CA ILE A 107 13.26 16.94 8.33
C ILE A 107 12.05 17.37 7.51
N LYS A 108 11.31 18.35 8.02
CA LYS A 108 10.11 18.89 7.36
C LYS A 108 10.48 19.65 6.08
N MET A 109 9.78 19.36 4.99
CA MET A 109 10.01 19.97 3.68
C MET A 109 8.91 20.96 3.33
N ASP A 110 8.99 22.15 3.90
CA ASP A 110 8.10 23.26 3.56
C ASP A 110 8.89 24.40 2.90
N ASP A 111 8.25 25.06 1.93
CA ASP A 111 8.72 26.29 1.33
C ASP A 111 8.44 27.46 2.28
N ALA A 112 9.50 28.14 2.73
CA ALA A 112 9.38 29.21 3.71
C ALA A 112 8.66 30.47 3.21
N GLN A 113 8.51 30.65 1.88
CA GLN A 113 7.84 31.80 1.30
C GLN A 113 6.33 31.57 1.14
N THR A 114 5.95 30.35 0.75
CA THR A 114 4.57 30.01 0.39
C THR A 114 3.85 29.16 1.44
N GLY A 115 4.58 28.49 2.33
CA GLY A 115 4.04 27.56 3.32
C GLY A 115 3.57 26.21 2.75
N HIS A 116 3.71 26.00 1.44
CA HIS A 116 3.43 24.73 0.80
C HIS A 116 4.61 23.75 0.93
N HIS A 117 4.40 22.47 0.66
CA HIS A 117 5.49 21.50 0.66
C HIS A 117 6.43 21.70 -0.53
N THR A 118 7.74 21.52 -0.30
CA THR A 118 8.76 21.56 -1.35
C THR A 118 8.79 20.23 -2.11
N MET A 119 7.72 19.96 -2.87
CA MET A 119 7.58 18.73 -3.68
C MET A 119 8.48 18.71 -4.92
N ASN A 120 9.02 19.86 -5.30
CA ASN A 120 9.96 20.06 -6.41
C ASN A 120 11.42 20.09 -5.96
N ALA A 121 11.73 19.64 -4.74
CA ALA A 121 13.11 19.50 -4.30
C ALA A 121 13.88 18.67 -5.34
N ALA A 122 15.07 19.13 -5.70
CA ALA A 122 15.96 18.44 -6.64
C ALA A 122 16.58 17.20 -5.94
N LEU A 123 15.73 16.23 -5.60
CA LEU A 123 16.11 14.95 -5.05
C LEU A 123 16.10 13.93 -6.20
N PRO A 124 17.27 13.42 -6.61
CA PRO A 124 17.34 12.31 -7.56
C PRO A 124 16.59 11.11 -6.97
N ILE A 125 15.66 10.52 -7.73
CA ILE A 125 14.88 9.38 -7.23
C ILE A 125 15.76 8.14 -7.00
N GLU A 126 16.94 8.10 -7.62
CA GLU A 126 17.91 7.02 -7.52
C GLU A 126 18.58 6.93 -6.14
N VAL A 127 18.58 8.02 -5.36
CA VAL A 127 19.15 8.04 -4.01
C VAL A 127 18.14 7.70 -2.92
N ILE A 128 16.88 7.47 -3.28
CA ILE A 128 15.80 7.18 -2.32
C ILE A 128 15.82 5.69 -1.97
N GLU A 129 16.05 5.36 -0.70
CA GLU A 129 15.97 3.98 -0.21
C GLU A 129 14.53 3.48 -0.18
N ARG A 130 13.61 4.31 0.31
CA ARG A 130 12.17 4.04 0.34
C ARG A 130 11.35 5.30 0.56
N ILE A 131 10.09 5.24 0.15
CA ILE A 131 9.06 6.24 0.45
C ILE A 131 8.00 5.57 1.32
N GLU A 132 7.73 6.16 2.48
CA GLU A 132 6.69 5.70 3.39
C GLU A 132 5.50 6.66 3.34
N ILE A 133 4.31 6.13 3.05
CA ILE A 133 3.08 6.91 2.93
C ILE A 133 2.13 6.41 3.99
N ILE A 134 1.83 7.29 4.95
CA ILE A 134 0.96 6.99 6.09
C ILE A 134 -0.35 7.75 5.87
N LYS A 135 -1.42 7.02 5.57
CA LYS A 135 -2.75 7.58 5.35
C LYS A 135 -3.55 7.47 6.65
N GLY A 136 -3.89 8.64 7.22
CA GLY A 136 -4.78 8.83 8.37
C GLY A 136 -6.23 8.82 7.96
#